data_AF-A0A662CQS4-F1
#
_entry.id   AF-A0A662CQS4-F1
#
_cell.length_a   1.000
_cell.length_b   1.000
_cell.length_c   1.000
_cell.angle_alpha   90.00
_cell.angle_beta   90.00
_cell.angle_gamma   90.00
#
_symmetry.space_group_name_H-M   'P 1'
#
loop_
_entity.id
_entity.type
_entity.pdbx_description
1 polymer ?
#
loop_
_entity_poly.entity_id
_entity_poly.type
_entity_poly.pdbx_seq_one_letter_code
_entity_poly.pdbx_strand_id
1 'polypeptide(L)'
;EFGEDAEIDRLIRKYGYLTTPEILKAVEENDDLQENLSAAAHLIHGSTEGRFSVTYCPGHLSKEEIEAVNYRYGVLDELSKRYDPRMLKEGFNTMSDGEHIYYISNPALGLWSWKEKFKS
;
A
#
# COMPACT_ATOMS: atom_id res chain seq x y z
N GLU A 1 10.57 -8.82 0.92
CA GLU A 1 10.45 -8.04 2.19
C GLU A 1 9.49 -6.89 1.93
N PHE A 2 8.80 -6.42 2.96
CA PHE A 2 7.88 -5.27 2.91
C PHE A 2 8.60 -3.93 3.08
N GLY A 3 9.75 -3.91 3.76
CA GLY A 3 10.56 -2.72 4.00
C GLY A 3 12.04 -2.93 3.70
N GLU A 4 12.82 -1.86 3.74
CA GLU A 4 14.28 -1.87 3.53
C GLU A 4 15.07 -2.22 4.81
N ASP A 5 14.44 -2.07 5.97
CA ASP A 5 15.01 -2.36 7.28
C ASP A 5 14.35 -3.61 7.87
N ALA A 6 15.16 -4.55 8.37
CA ALA A 6 14.69 -5.84 8.88
C ALA A 6 13.77 -5.71 10.11
N GLU A 7 13.98 -4.69 10.95
CA GLU A 7 13.14 -4.43 12.11
C GLU A 7 11.78 -3.85 11.68
N ILE A 8 11.78 -2.96 10.68
CA ILE A 8 10.53 -2.46 10.09
C ILE A 8 9.76 -3.60 9.40
N ASP A 9 10.43 -4.48 8.64
CA ASP A 9 9.81 -5.66 8.02
C ASP A 9 9.19 -6.60 9.08
N ARG A 10 9.91 -6.86 10.19
CA ARG A 10 9.41 -7.64 11.33
C ARG A 10 8.15 -7.03 11.92
N LEU A 11 8.14 -5.71 12.15
CA LEU A 11 7.01 -5.00 12.74
C LEU A 11 5.81 -4.94 11.77
N ILE A 12 6.04 -4.74 10.47
CA ILE A 12 4.99 -4.83 9.44
C ILE A 12 4.33 -6.20 9.45
N ARG A 13 5.11 -7.28 9.49
CA ARG A 13 4.57 -8.64 9.53
C ARG A 13 3.82 -8.96 10.82
N LYS A 14 4.23 -8.35 11.95
CA LYS A 14 3.61 -8.58 13.25
C LYS A 14 2.27 -7.85 13.39
N TYR A 15 2.21 -6.59 12.96
CA TYR A 15 1.06 -5.71 13.22
C TYR A 15 0.18 -5.46 12.01
N GLY A 16 0.74 -5.51 10.80
CA GLY A 16 0.05 -5.15 9.58
C GLY A 16 -0.30 -3.67 9.47
N TYR A 17 -0.89 -3.27 8.35
CA TYR A 17 -1.35 -1.91 8.11
C TYR A 17 -2.78 -1.72 8.65
N LEU A 18 -2.89 -1.34 9.93
CA LEU A 18 -4.15 -1.10 10.65
C LEU A 18 -4.55 0.38 10.68
N THR A 19 -5.75 0.68 11.16
CA THR A 19 -6.21 2.09 11.29
C THR A 19 -5.41 2.86 12.35
N THR A 20 -5.41 4.19 12.28
CA THR A 20 -4.73 5.04 13.25
C THR A 20 -5.07 4.69 14.71
N PRO A 21 -6.35 4.54 15.11
CA PRO A 21 -6.67 4.18 16.49
C PRO A 21 -6.15 2.80 16.91
N GLU A 22 -6.15 1.83 16.00
CA GLU A 22 -5.63 0.48 16.26
C GLU A 22 -4.12 0.48 16.47
N ILE A 23 -3.38 1.22 15.64
CA ILE A 23 -1.92 1.36 15.80
C ILE A 23 -1.58 2.15 17.07
N LEU A 24 -2.29 3.23 17.38
CA LEU A 24 -2.06 3.97 18.63
C LEU A 24 -2.30 3.10 19.86
N LYS A 25 -3.36 2.29 19.85
CA LYS A 25 -3.59 1.29 20.90
C LYS A 25 -2.46 0.26 20.97
N ALA A 26 -1.99 -0.24 19.82
CA ALA A 26 -0.88 -1.19 19.79
C ALA A 26 0.42 -0.57 20.34
N VAL A 27 0.67 0.71 20.11
CA VAL A 27 1.78 1.46 20.73
C VAL A 27 1.60 1.51 22.25
N GLU A 28 0.41 1.85 22.76
CA GLU A 28 0.16 1.90 24.20
C GLU A 28 0.36 0.53 24.89
N GLU A 29 0.07 -0.57 24.19
CA GLU A 29 0.06 -1.92 24.76
C GLU A 29 1.36 -2.72 24.53
N ASN A 30 2.27 -2.28 23.65
CA ASN A 30 3.46 -3.08 23.26
C ASN A 30 4.75 -2.27 23.21
N ASP A 31 5.73 -2.66 24.03
CA ASP A 31 7.04 -2.01 24.14
C ASP A 31 7.78 -1.91 22.79
N ASP A 32 7.68 -2.93 21.92
CA ASP A 32 8.40 -2.93 20.65
C ASP A 32 7.90 -1.86 19.67
N LEU A 33 6.65 -1.41 19.76
CA LEU A 33 6.19 -0.23 19.01
C LEU A 33 6.49 1.09 19.73
N GLN A 34 6.52 1.11 21.06
CA GLN A 34 6.93 2.30 21.83
C GLN A 34 8.38 2.67 21.56
N GLU A 35 9.25 1.66 21.43
CA GLU A 35 10.66 1.83 21.10
C GLU A 35 10.88 2.16 19.60
N ASN A 36 9.88 1.90 18.75
CA ASN A 36 9.95 2.09 17.29
C ASN A 36 8.79 2.97 16.76
N LEU A 37 8.65 4.19 17.28
CA LEU A 37 7.58 5.11 16.85
C LEU A 37 7.63 5.46 15.35
N SER A 38 8.80 5.39 14.72
CA SER A 38 8.94 5.54 13.26
C SER A 38 8.22 4.42 12.50
N ALA A 39 8.29 3.18 13.00
CA ALA A 39 7.57 2.05 12.43
C ALA A 39 6.06 2.20 12.65
N ALA A 40 5.62 2.63 13.84
CA ALA A 40 4.21 2.94 14.09
C ALA A 40 3.66 3.99 13.10
N ALA A 41 4.41 5.08 12.86
CA ALA A 41 4.04 6.08 11.86
C ALA A 41 4.00 5.49 10.44
N HIS A 42 4.92 4.60 10.10
CA HIS A 42 4.93 3.90 8.81
C HIS A 42 3.67 3.03 8.61
N LEU A 43 3.25 2.27 9.62
CA LEU A 43 2.04 1.45 9.59
C LEU A 43 0.78 2.29 9.36
N ILE A 44 0.69 3.44 10.05
CA ILE A 44 -0.43 4.38 9.86
C ILE A 44 -0.42 4.95 8.44
N HIS A 45 0.73 5.38 7.92
CA HIS A 45 0.81 5.95 6.57
C HIS A 45 0.53 4.94 5.45
N GLY A 46 0.90 3.67 5.65
CA GLY A 46 0.56 2.59 4.72
C GLY A 46 -0.88 2.08 4.85
N SER A 47 -1.61 2.53 5.89
CA SER A 47 -3.00 2.15 6.10
C SER A 47 -3.94 2.79 5.08
N THR A 48 -4.96 2.04 4.72
CA THR A 48 -6.06 2.58 3.92
C THR A 48 -7.03 3.40 4.76
N GLU A 49 -6.96 3.31 6.10
CA GLU A 49 -7.93 3.85 7.04
C GLU A 49 -9.38 3.42 6.70
N GLY A 50 -9.54 2.24 6.08
CA GLY A 50 -10.84 1.72 5.63
C GLY A 50 -11.46 2.47 4.44
N ARG A 51 -10.72 3.37 3.78
CA ARG A 51 -11.24 4.23 2.71
C ARG A 51 -11.14 3.62 1.31
N PHE A 52 -10.20 2.72 1.11
CA PHE A 52 -9.95 2.03 -0.16
C PHE A 52 -9.29 0.68 0.12
N SER A 53 -9.12 -0.15 -0.90
CA SER A 53 -8.34 -1.38 -0.81
C SER A 53 -7.01 -1.23 -1.55
N VAL A 54 -5.95 -1.83 -1.01
CA VAL A 54 -4.68 -1.99 -1.70
C VAL A 54 -4.57 -3.45 -2.14
N THR A 55 -4.39 -3.68 -3.44
CA THR A 55 -4.00 -4.99 -3.97
C THR A 55 -2.52 -4.97 -4.27
N TYR A 56 -1.75 -5.78 -3.55
CA TYR A 56 -0.29 -5.83 -3.69
C TYR A 56 0.14 -7.07 -4.46
N CYS A 57 0.98 -6.87 -5.47
CA CYS A 57 1.36 -7.88 -6.46
C CYS A 57 2.90 -8.03 -6.53
N PRO A 58 3.58 -8.43 -5.44
CA PRO A 58 5.04 -8.39 -5.37
C PRO A 58 5.74 -9.50 -6.18
N GLY A 59 5.02 -10.54 -6.59
CA GLY A 59 5.56 -11.69 -7.34
C GLY A 59 6.40 -12.68 -6.51
N HIS A 60 6.88 -12.31 -5.33
CA HIS A 60 7.78 -13.13 -4.51
C HIS A 60 7.33 -13.33 -3.06
N LEU A 61 6.34 -12.57 -2.57
CA LEU A 61 5.71 -12.81 -1.26
C LEU A 61 4.48 -13.70 -1.45
N SER A 62 4.23 -14.56 -0.48
CA SER A 62 3.07 -15.44 -0.46
C SER A 62 1.78 -14.67 -0.22
N LYS A 63 0.65 -15.29 -0.57
CA LYS A 63 -0.68 -14.74 -0.31
C LYS A 63 -0.89 -14.51 1.19
N GLU A 64 -0.47 -15.48 2.00
CA GLU A 64 -0.61 -15.47 3.45
C GLU A 64 0.15 -14.29 4.07
N GLU A 65 1.37 -14.02 3.60
CA GLU A 65 2.14 -12.86 4.05
C GLU A 65 1.45 -11.53 3.72
N ILE A 66 0.88 -11.38 2.52
CA ILE A 66 0.21 -10.14 2.10
C ILE A 66 -1.10 -9.91 2.85
N GLU A 67 -1.90 -10.96 3.00
CA GLU A 67 -3.19 -10.85 3.68
C GLU A 67 -3.02 -10.65 5.19
N ALA A 68 -1.95 -11.18 5.79
CA ALA A 68 -1.61 -10.94 7.19
C ALA A 68 -1.31 -9.46 7.51
N VAL A 69 -0.95 -8.64 6.51
CA VAL A 69 -0.69 -7.21 6.70
C VAL A 69 -1.85 -6.31 6.26
N ASN A 70 -3.06 -6.88 6.11
CA ASN A 70 -4.30 -6.17 5.73
C ASN A 70 -4.34 -5.63 4.29
N TYR A 71 -3.50 -6.16 3.41
CA TYR A 71 -3.60 -5.92 1.97
C TYR A 71 -4.27 -7.10 1.25
N ARG A 72 -4.79 -6.85 0.05
CA ARG A 72 -5.25 -7.92 -0.84
C ARG A 72 -4.08 -8.45 -1.64
N TYR A 73 -4.02 -9.75 -1.80
CA TYR A 73 -3.04 -10.37 -2.69
C TYR A 73 -3.50 -10.33 -4.15
N GLY A 74 -2.56 -10.03 -5.06
CA GLY A 74 -2.76 -10.16 -6.50
C GLY A 74 -1.62 -10.92 -7.16
N VAL A 75 -1.95 -11.78 -8.12
CA VAL A 75 -0.94 -12.50 -8.91
C VAL A 75 -0.36 -11.54 -9.95
N LEU A 76 0.95 -11.25 -9.83
CA LEU A 76 1.64 -10.27 -10.68
C LEU A 76 1.45 -10.57 -12.18
N ASP A 77 1.70 -11.80 -12.62
CA ASP A 77 1.59 -12.18 -14.03
C ASP A 77 0.18 -12.04 -14.60
N GLU A 78 -0.86 -12.24 -13.78
CA GLU A 78 -2.25 -12.09 -14.20
C GLU A 78 -2.63 -10.61 -14.33
N LEU A 79 -2.29 -9.83 -13.30
CA LEU A 79 -2.61 -8.41 -13.27
C LEU A 79 -1.77 -7.59 -14.23
N SER A 80 -0.53 -7.98 -14.53
CA SER A 80 0.30 -7.35 -15.58
C SER A 80 -0.22 -7.64 -17.00
N LYS A 81 -1.00 -8.70 -17.22
CA LYS A 81 -1.69 -8.93 -18.51
C LYS A 81 -2.91 -8.01 -18.63
N ARG A 82 -3.65 -7.83 -17.54
CA ARG A 82 -4.82 -6.94 -17.50
C ARG A 82 -4.39 -5.47 -17.60
N TYR A 83 -3.43 -5.06 -16.79
CA TYR A 83 -2.92 -3.70 -16.67
C TYR A 83 -1.50 -3.60 -17.25
N ASP A 84 -1.34 -3.87 -18.55
CA ASP A 84 -0.02 -3.89 -19.21
C ASP A 84 0.60 -2.48 -19.27
N PRO A 85 1.69 -2.20 -18.53
CA PRO A 85 2.30 -0.88 -18.45
C PRO A 85 2.87 -0.38 -19.79
N ARG A 86 3.08 -1.26 -20.77
CA ARG A 86 3.52 -0.89 -22.14
C ARG A 86 2.38 -0.33 -22.99
N MET A 87 1.14 -0.63 -22.61
CA MET A 87 -0.07 -0.24 -23.33
C MET A 87 -0.80 0.93 -22.64
N LEU A 88 -0.66 1.02 -21.31
CA LEU A 88 -1.29 2.08 -20.51
C LEU A 88 -0.61 3.44 -20.74
N LYS A 89 -1.43 4.49 -20.75
CA LYS A 89 -0.98 5.88 -20.80
C LYS A 89 -0.96 6.46 -19.40
N GLU A 90 -0.07 7.42 -19.12
CA GLU A 90 -0.12 8.17 -17.86
C GLU A 90 -1.51 8.80 -17.64
N GLY A 91 -2.05 8.65 -16.44
CA GLY A 91 -3.36 9.15 -16.07
C GLY A 91 -4.53 8.22 -16.43
N PHE A 92 -5.66 8.80 -16.84
CA PHE A 92 -6.89 8.04 -17.03
C PHE A 92 -6.84 7.11 -18.25
N ASN A 93 -7.22 5.85 -18.05
CA ASN A 93 -7.42 4.84 -19.09
C ASN A 93 -8.81 4.19 -18.93
N THR A 94 -9.35 3.66 -20.02
CA THR A 94 -10.55 2.81 -20.01
C THR A 94 -10.17 1.45 -20.56
N MET A 95 -10.40 0.40 -19.77
CA MET A 95 -10.08 -0.98 -20.11
C MET A 95 -11.09 -1.53 -21.12
N SER A 96 -10.77 -2.68 -21.73
CA SER A 96 -11.65 -3.32 -22.73
C SER A 96 -13.01 -3.75 -22.18
N ASP A 97 -13.11 -3.99 -20.87
CA ASP A 97 -14.34 -4.31 -20.15
C ASP A 97 -15.10 -3.09 -19.61
N GLY A 98 -14.59 -1.88 -19.89
CA GLY A 98 -15.18 -0.61 -19.45
C GLY A 98 -14.71 -0.14 -18.07
N GLU A 99 -13.80 -0.86 -17.39
CA GLU A 99 -13.19 -0.37 -16.15
C GLU A 99 -12.41 0.93 -16.39
N HIS A 100 -12.60 1.92 -15.50
CA HIS A 100 -11.83 3.17 -15.52
C HIS A 100 -10.72 3.11 -14.49
N ILE A 101 -9.49 3.33 -14.93
CA ILE A 101 -8.31 3.35 -14.06
C ILE A 101 -7.51 4.65 -14.23
N TYR A 102 -6.74 5.00 -13.21
CA TYR A 102 -5.70 6.01 -13.30
C TYR A 102 -4.34 5.33 -13.14
N TYR A 103 -3.53 5.37 -14.19
CA TYR A 103 -2.23 4.72 -14.23
C TYR A 103 -1.11 5.72 -13.92
N ILE A 104 -0.15 5.26 -13.13
CA ILE A 104 1.05 6.01 -12.75
C ILE A 104 2.23 5.04 -12.92
N SER A 105 3.12 5.28 -13.89
CA SER A 105 4.27 4.37 -14.11
C SER A 105 5.36 4.51 -13.06
N ASN A 106 5.52 5.69 -12.47
CA ASN A 106 6.55 5.95 -11.47
C ASN A 106 5.97 6.76 -10.29
N PRO A 107 5.29 6.10 -9.35
CA PRO A 107 4.66 6.78 -8.22
C PRO A 107 5.66 7.43 -7.26
N ALA A 108 6.95 7.05 -7.30
CA ALA A 108 7.99 7.63 -6.46
C ALA A 108 8.52 8.98 -7.00
N LEU A 109 8.42 9.24 -8.30
CA LEU A 109 8.92 10.45 -8.93
C LEU A 109 7.81 11.52 -9.03
N GLY A 110 7.44 12.14 -7.91
CA GLY A 110 6.54 13.30 -7.94
C GLY A 110 5.93 13.71 -6.60
N LEU A 111 5.49 14.97 -6.54
CA LEU A 111 4.57 15.46 -5.51
C LEU A 111 3.15 15.32 -6.05
N TRP A 112 2.39 14.38 -5.48
CA TRP A 112 1.01 14.12 -5.88
C TRP A 112 0.04 15.03 -5.12
N SER A 113 -0.92 15.59 -5.85
CA SER A 113 -1.97 16.44 -5.29
C SER A 113 -3.22 16.33 -6.16
N TRP A 114 -4.39 16.60 -5.59
CA TRP A 114 -5.64 16.62 -6.34
C TRP A 114 -5.95 18.04 -6.83
N LYS A 115 -6.64 18.13 -7.98
CA LYS A 115 -6.90 19.38 -8.71
C LYS A 115 -7.48 20.50 -7.85
N GLU A 116 -8.39 20.19 -6.93
CA GLU A 116 -9.06 21.19 -6.09
C GLU A 116 -8.12 21.87 -5.09
N LYS A 117 -7.00 21.24 -4.70
CA LYS A 117 -6.01 21.85 -3.78
C LYS A 117 -5.33 23.09 -4.39
N PHE A 118 -5.41 23.27 -5.70
CA PHE A 118 -4.81 24.39 -6.43
C PHE A 118 -5.81 25.50 -6.77
N LYS A 119 -7.09 25.36 -6.37
CA LYS A 119 -8.07 26.43 -6.54
C LYS A 119 -8.05 27.31 -5.29
N SER A 120 -7.47 28.50 -5.44
CA SER A 120 -7.53 29.61 -4.48
C SER A 120 -8.80 30.42 -4.65
#